data_AF-A0A2W5D1V7-F1
#
_entry.id   AF-A0A2W5D1V7-F1
#
_cell.length_a   1.000
_cell.length_b   1.000
_cell.length_c   1.000
_cell.angle_alpha   90.00
_cell.angle_beta   90.00
_cell.angle_gamma   90.00
#
_symmetry.space_group_name_H-M   'P 1'
#
loop_
_entity.id
_entity.type
_entity.pdbx_description
1 polymer ?
#
loop_
_entity_poly.entity_id
_entity_poly.type
_entity_poly.pdbx_seq_one_letter_code
_entity_poly.pdbx_strand_id
1 'polypeptide(L)'
;MSDNLGLNLKLLCSHYRSIAEVCRKLAINRAQFNKYLNGQSRPTAYNLRRIGDFFGVEDYELGLPPEQFARLIGARASDTPSTPSGDPLYSLLQPLREQSASLARYCGYYFEYSNCMSVPGNILLSLVHLREERGTFLFERQERQERSASSNLPAEDWVRCRYLGAAFHLQDRVFLIDYESLTLNEMSQTILIPSYKSRITRLNGIKTGVSSGDRRTPACTRVVWEFLGEEINRVSAYRQVMLYRPDDPRIDDDVRQRLAVGPVRDGLFESS
;
A
#
# COMPACT_ATOMS: atom_id res chain seq x y z
N MET A 1 -1.28 -10.73 -27.65
CA MET A 1 -1.14 -10.52 -26.20
C MET A 1 -0.10 -11.51 -25.72
N SER A 2 1.05 -11.03 -25.21
CA SER A 2 2.13 -11.90 -24.74
C SER A 2 1.68 -12.67 -23.49
N ASP A 3 1.83 -13.99 -23.50
CA ASP A 3 1.48 -14.83 -22.34
C ASP A 3 2.58 -14.72 -21.27
N ASN A 4 2.41 -13.76 -20.35
CA ASN A 4 3.41 -13.45 -19.31
C ASN A 4 3.48 -14.52 -18.20
N LEU A 5 2.52 -15.45 -18.16
CA LEU A 5 2.37 -16.46 -17.12
C LEU A 5 3.65 -17.29 -16.92
N GLY A 6 4.25 -17.80 -18.00
CA GLY A 6 5.45 -18.63 -17.91
C GLY A 6 6.65 -17.89 -17.30
N LEU A 7 6.82 -16.60 -17.65
CA LEU A 7 7.87 -15.74 -17.09
C LEU A 7 7.64 -15.46 -15.61
N ASN A 8 6.41 -15.14 -15.23
CA ASN A 8 6.02 -14.86 -13.85
C ASN A 8 6.17 -16.12 -12.96
N LEU A 9 5.80 -17.30 -13.46
CA LEU A 9 6.02 -18.56 -12.74
C LEU A 9 7.52 -18.87 -12.56
N LYS A 10 8.37 -18.57 -13.55
CA LYS A 10 9.83 -18.70 -13.41
C LYS A 10 10.37 -17.77 -12.33
N LEU A 11 9.86 -16.54 -12.28
CA LEU A 11 10.25 -15.56 -11.27
C LEU A 11 9.88 -16.03 -9.86
N LEU A 12 8.64 -16.52 -9.66
CA LEU A 12 8.21 -17.12 -8.39
C LEU A 12 9.09 -18.30 -7.96
N CYS A 13 9.49 -19.15 -8.90
CA CYS A 13 10.34 -20.31 -8.61
C CYS A 13 11.79 -19.93 -8.26
N SER A 14 12.26 -18.73 -8.63
CA SER A 14 13.64 -18.28 -8.37
C SER A 14 13.95 -18.12 -6.89
N HIS A 15 12.93 -17.96 -6.05
CA HIS A 15 13.04 -17.88 -4.59
C HIS A 15 13.23 -19.24 -3.89
N TYR A 16 13.24 -20.34 -4.64
CA TYR A 16 13.34 -21.70 -4.12
C TYR A 16 14.61 -22.39 -4.61
N ARG A 17 15.10 -23.39 -3.87
CA ARG A 17 16.35 -24.09 -4.19
C ARG A 17 16.33 -24.78 -5.55
N SER A 18 15.14 -25.24 -6.00
CA SER A 18 14.96 -25.83 -7.32
C SER A 18 13.49 -25.90 -7.72
N ILE A 19 13.21 -25.94 -9.03
CA ILE A 19 11.86 -26.23 -9.56
C ILE A 19 11.34 -27.58 -9.06
N ALA A 20 12.22 -28.57 -8.87
CA ALA A 20 11.82 -29.88 -8.35
C ALA A 20 11.27 -29.81 -6.91
N GLU A 21 11.78 -28.88 -6.08
CA GLU A 21 11.25 -28.63 -4.74
C GLU A 21 9.85 -28.02 -4.81
N VAL A 22 9.67 -27.01 -5.67
CA VAL A 22 8.38 -26.35 -5.91
C VAL A 22 7.33 -27.36 -6.37
N CYS A 23 7.64 -28.20 -7.35
CA CYS A 23 6.72 -29.24 -7.84
C CYS A 23 6.29 -30.23 -6.75
N ARG A 24 7.20 -30.59 -5.82
CA ARG A 24 6.86 -31.46 -4.67
C ARG A 24 5.88 -30.78 -3.73
N LYS A 25 6.12 -29.50 -3.39
CA LYS A 25 5.24 -28.72 -2.50
C LYS A 25 3.86 -28.46 -3.13
N LEU A 26 3.83 -28.18 -4.43
CA LEU A 26 2.60 -28.00 -5.20
C LEU A 26 1.87 -29.32 -5.50
N ALA A 27 2.51 -30.47 -5.28
CA ALA A 27 2.07 -31.78 -5.77
C ALA A 27 1.63 -31.77 -7.25
N ILE A 28 2.38 -31.05 -8.10
CA ILE A 28 2.20 -31.01 -9.56
C ILE A 28 3.31 -31.81 -10.21
N ASN A 29 2.97 -32.60 -11.23
CA ASN A 29 3.95 -33.35 -11.99
C ASN A 29 4.99 -32.40 -12.63
N ARG A 30 6.28 -32.69 -12.48
CA ARG A 30 7.37 -31.83 -12.99
C ARG A 30 7.32 -31.61 -14.50
N ALA A 31 6.98 -32.64 -15.28
CA ALA A 31 6.86 -32.51 -16.73
C ALA A 31 5.70 -31.58 -17.11
N GLN A 32 4.59 -31.65 -16.36
CA GLN A 32 3.46 -30.74 -16.54
C GLN A 32 3.81 -29.30 -16.13
N PHE A 33 4.47 -29.12 -14.98
CA PHE A 33 4.87 -27.79 -14.52
C PHE A 33 5.88 -27.12 -15.46
N ASN A 34 6.82 -27.88 -16.02
CA ASN A 34 7.76 -27.37 -17.03
C ASN A 34 7.06 -26.88 -18.30
N LYS A 35 5.93 -27.50 -18.70
CA LYS A 35 5.13 -27.00 -19.84
C LYS A 35 4.53 -25.63 -19.52
N TYR A 36 4.11 -25.39 -18.27
CA TYR A 36 3.64 -24.07 -17.82
C TYR A 36 4.74 -23.01 -17.86
N LEU A 37 5.92 -23.32 -17.32
CA LEU A 37 7.08 -22.41 -17.32
C LEU A 37 7.52 -21.99 -18.73
N ASN A 38 7.37 -22.89 -19.70
CA ASN A 38 7.74 -22.65 -21.09
C ASN A 38 6.59 -22.11 -21.96
N GLY A 39 5.41 -21.86 -21.37
CA GLY A 39 4.23 -21.39 -22.12
C GLY A 39 3.65 -22.40 -23.12
N GLN A 40 4.01 -23.68 -22.98
CA GLN A 40 3.52 -24.76 -23.86
C GLN A 40 2.10 -25.22 -23.49
N SER A 41 1.67 -24.97 -22.25
CA SER A 41 0.31 -25.20 -21.80
C SER A 41 -0.07 -24.24 -20.69
N ARG A 42 -1.37 -24.01 -20.48
CA ARG A 42 -1.87 -23.25 -19.34
C ARG A 42 -2.33 -24.19 -18.20
N PRO A 43 -2.14 -23.82 -16.93
CA PRO A 43 -2.73 -24.54 -15.81
C PRO A 43 -4.26 -24.51 -15.89
N THR A 44 -4.92 -25.55 -15.38
CA THR A 44 -6.36 -25.54 -15.13
C THR A 44 -6.67 -24.55 -14.00
N ALA A 45 -7.91 -24.05 -13.89
CA ALA A 45 -8.31 -23.15 -12.80
C ALA A 45 -7.96 -23.71 -11.40
N TYR A 46 -8.12 -25.02 -11.20
CA TYR A 46 -7.71 -25.69 -9.96
C TYR A 46 -6.19 -25.57 -9.70
N ASN A 47 -5.36 -25.86 -10.71
CA ASN A 47 -3.92 -25.76 -10.58
C ASN A 47 -3.44 -24.30 -10.46
N LEU A 48 -4.12 -23.37 -11.13
CA LEU A 48 -3.79 -21.95 -11.11
C LEU A 48 -4.04 -21.36 -9.72
N ARG A 49 -5.22 -21.64 -9.14
CA ARG A 49 -5.53 -21.29 -7.74
C ARG A 49 -4.54 -21.93 -6.76
N ARG A 50 -4.22 -23.21 -6.93
CA ARG A 50 -3.25 -23.91 -6.07
C ARG A 50 -1.84 -23.31 -6.14
N ILE A 51 -1.43 -22.89 -7.34
CA ILE A 51 -0.18 -22.16 -7.55
C ILE A 51 -0.26 -20.80 -6.84
N GLY A 52 -1.36 -20.06 -7.03
CA GLY A 52 -1.62 -18.78 -6.38
C GLY A 52 -1.56 -18.86 -4.86
N ASP A 53 -2.31 -19.77 -4.25
CA ASP A 53 -2.33 -20.02 -2.80
C ASP A 53 -0.94 -20.36 -2.24
N PHE A 54 -0.13 -21.12 -2.99
CA PHE A 54 1.22 -21.50 -2.58
C PHE A 54 2.20 -20.32 -2.60
N PHE A 55 2.07 -19.43 -3.58
CA PHE A 55 2.96 -18.27 -3.75
C PHE A 55 2.41 -16.97 -3.12
N GLY A 56 1.16 -16.98 -2.65
CA GLY A 56 0.47 -15.82 -2.10
C GLY A 56 0.10 -14.76 -3.16
N VAL A 57 -0.27 -15.20 -4.37
CA VAL A 57 -0.65 -14.33 -5.50
C VAL A 57 -1.98 -14.78 -6.10
N GLU A 58 -2.75 -13.85 -6.66
CA GLU A 58 -4.03 -14.10 -7.31
C GLU A 58 -3.87 -14.47 -8.79
N ASP A 59 -4.89 -15.13 -9.36
CA ASP A 59 -4.89 -15.63 -10.74
C ASP A 59 -4.61 -14.52 -11.78
N TYR A 60 -5.14 -13.32 -11.55
CA TYR A 60 -4.94 -12.17 -12.46
C TYR A 60 -3.52 -11.58 -12.34
N GLU A 61 -2.89 -11.68 -11.17
CA GLU A 61 -1.54 -11.15 -10.92
C GLU A 61 -0.50 -11.95 -11.71
N LEU A 62 -0.69 -13.27 -11.81
CA LEU A 62 0.15 -14.16 -12.62
C LEU A 62 0.16 -13.77 -14.12
N GLY A 63 -0.83 -13.03 -14.60
CA GLY A 63 -0.91 -12.54 -15.98
C GLY A 63 -0.26 -11.17 -16.23
N LEU A 64 0.17 -10.46 -15.18
CA LEU A 64 0.72 -9.10 -15.30
C LEU A 64 2.00 -9.07 -16.14
N PRO A 65 2.35 -7.93 -16.76
CA PRO A 65 3.67 -7.72 -17.35
C PRO A 65 4.78 -8.07 -16.34
N PRO A 66 5.85 -8.78 -16.75
CA PRO A 66 6.85 -9.30 -15.82
C PRO A 66 7.47 -8.25 -14.88
N GLU A 67 7.66 -7.02 -15.36
CA GLU A 67 8.18 -5.91 -14.55
C GLU A 67 7.20 -5.42 -13.47
N GLN A 68 5.90 -5.48 -13.74
CA GLN A 68 4.86 -5.16 -12.76
C GLN A 68 4.73 -6.30 -11.75
N PHE A 69 4.75 -7.54 -12.24
CA PHE A 69 4.70 -8.72 -11.39
C PHE A 69 5.91 -8.81 -10.45
N ALA A 70 7.13 -8.53 -10.93
CA ALA A 70 8.35 -8.52 -10.11
C ALA A 70 8.29 -7.52 -8.94
N ARG A 71 7.71 -6.33 -9.19
CA ARG A 71 7.47 -5.33 -8.13
C ARG A 71 6.46 -5.83 -7.10
N LEU A 72 5.41 -6.52 -7.56
CA LEU A 72 4.34 -7.05 -6.70
C LEU A 72 4.85 -8.11 -5.73
N ILE A 73 5.68 -9.05 -6.20
CA ILE A 73 6.18 -10.17 -5.39
C ILE A 73 7.46 -9.86 -4.61
N GLY A 74 7.98 -8.62 -4.68
CA GLY A 74 9.22 -8.23 -4.00
C GLY A 74 10.45 -9.02 -4.45
N ALA A 75 10.39 -9.63 -5.64
CA ALA A 75 11.48 -10.42 -6.20
C ALA A 75 12.61 -9.46 -6.55
N ARG A 76 13.60 -9.38 -5.65
CA ARG A 76 14.89 -8.78 -5.94
C ARG A 76 15.41 -9.38 -7.24
N ALA A 77 15.43 -8.58 -8.31
CA ALA A 77 16.41 -8.79 -9.36
C ALA A 77 17.75 -8.88 -8.63
N SER A 78 18.39 -10.03 -8.79
CA SER A 78 19.69 -10.44 -8.23
C SER A 78 20.56 -9.26 -7.81
N ASP A 79 20.94 -9.27 -6.53
CA ASP A 79 21.86 -8.33 -5.89
C ASP A 79 23.13 -8.15 -6.74
N THR A 80 23.15 -7.09 -7.53
CA THR A 80 24.34 -6.27 -7.70
C THR A 80 23.91 -4.88 -7.23
N PRO A 81 24.48 -4.32 -6.16
CA PRO A 81 24.22 -2.93 -5.80
C PRO A 81 24.99 -2.06 -6.81
N SER A 82 24.53 -2.03 -8.05
CA SER A 82 24.67 -0.80 -8.82
C SER A 82 23.71 0.17 -8.15
N THR A 83 24.23 1.00 -7.24
CA THR A 83 23.71 2.36 -7.11
C THR A 83 23.47 2.82 -8.55
N PRO A 84 22.24 3.12 -8.99
CA PRO A 84 22.01 3.44 -10.38
C PRO A 84 22.76 4.74 -10.67
N SER A 85 24.01 4.60 -11.10
CA SER A 85 24.90 5.69 -11.44
C SER A 85 24.28 6.34 -12.66
N GLY A 86 23.53 7.43 -12.44
CA GLY A 86 22.81 8.14 -13.49
C GLY A 86 21.28 8.08 -13.42
N ASP A 87 20.64 7.49 -12.39
CA ASP A 87 19.20 7.69 -12.21
C ASP A 87 18.93 9.11 -11.65
N PRO A 88 18.25 9.99 -12.41
CA PRO A 88 17.99 11.35 -11.99
C PRO A 88 17.04 11.43 -10.78
N LEU A 89 16.11 10.48 -10.60
CA LEU A 89 15.22 10.45 -9.43
C LEU A 89 15.98 10.04 -8.17
N TYR A 90 16.85 9.05 -8.28
CA TYR A 90 17.73 8.66 -7.17
C TYR A 90 18.61 9.84 -6.75
N SER A 91 19.22 10.53 -7.73
CA SER A 91 20.10 11.69 -7.48
C SER A 91 19.33 12.87 -6.89
N LEU A 92 18.10 13.11 -7.34
CA LEU A 92 17.22 14.17 -6.82
C LEU A 92 16.81 13.92 -5.36
N LEU A 93 16.51 12.66 -5.00
CA LEU A 93 16.03 12.30 -3.67
C LEU A 93 17.17 11.98 -2.67
N GLN A 94 18.41 11.83 -3.15
CA GLN A 94 19.56 11.53 -2.31
C GLN A 94 19.75 12.54 -1.16
N PRO A 95 19.70 13.88 -1.37
CA PRO A 95 19.83 14.84 -0.28
C PRO A 95 18.74 14.69 0.79
N LEU A 96 17.50 14.32 0.41
CA LEU A 96 16.43 14.08 1.36
C LEU A 96 16.72 12.86 2.23
N ARG A 97 17.30 11.80 1.66
CA ARG A 97 17.72 10.62 2.41
C ARG A 97 18.85 10.93 3.39
N GLU A 98 19.81 11.77 2.98
CA GLU A 98 20.97 12.14 3.80
C GLU A 98 20.60 13.08 4.95
N GLN A 99 19.64 13.99 4.74
CA GLN A 99 19.21 14.96 5.76
C GLN A 99 18.03 14.50 6.61
N SER A 100 17.32 13.45 6.21
CA SER A 100 16.19 12.93 6.99
C SER A 100 16.69 12.41 8.34
N ALA A 101 16.12 12.95 9.42
CA ALA A 101 16.30 12.37 10.74
C ALA A 101 15.67 10.97 10.83
N SER A 102 16.08 10.19 11.83
CA SER A 102 15.52 8.86 12.04
C SER A 102 14.04 8.93 12.40
N LEU A 103 13.25 8.04 11.79
CA LEU A 103 11.86 7.76 12.14
C LEU A 103 11.69 6.42 12.86
N ALA A 104 12.78 5.76 13.29
CA ALA A 104 12.73 4.41 13.86
C ALA A 104 11.72 4.29 15.02
N ARG A 105 11.62 5.32 15.87
CA ARG A 105 10.64 5.37 16.96
C ARG A 105 9.18 5.37 16.51
N TYR A 106 8.91 5.75 15.26
CA TYR A 106 7.58 5.79 14.65
C TYR A 106 7.31 4.54 13.80
N CYS A 107 8.25 3.60 13.67
CA CYS A 107 7.99 2.36 12.95
C CYS A 107 6.94 1.50 13.65
N GLY A 108 6.11 0.82 12.86
CA GLY A 108 5.00 0.00 13.30
C GLY A 108 3.73 0.24 12.50
N TYR A 109 2.62 -0.23 13.05
CA TYR A 109 1.31 -0.19 12.43
C TYR A 109 0.48 0.97 12.94
N TYR A 110 -0.28 1.57 12.04
CA TYR A 110 -1.21 2.65 12.34
C TYR A 110 -2.56 2.42 11.69
N PHE A 111 -3.60 2.86 12.37
CA PHE A 111 -4.84 3.21 11.72
C PHE A 111 -4.80 4.67 11.27
N GLU A 112 -4.96 4.90 9.98
CA GLU A 112 -5.13 6.23 9.39
C GLU A 112 -6.61 6.51 9.23
N TYR A 113 -7.11 7.51 9.94
CA TYR A 113 -8.45 8.05 9.76
C TYR A 113 -8.36 9.34 8.94
N SER A 114 -9.17 9.45 7.89
CA SER A 114 -9.27 10.67 7.06
C SER A 114 -10.67 10.84 6.49
N ASN A 115 -11.09 12.08 6.18
CA ASN A 115 -12.31 12.24 5.38
C ASN A 115 -12.06 11.71 3.96
N CYS A 116 -12.95 10.85 3.48
CA CYS A 116 -12.83 10.22 2.17
C CYS A 116 -13.00 11.25 1.05
N MET A 117 -11.98 11.41 0.20
CA MET A 117 -12.01 12.34 -0.93
C MET A 117 -12.93 11.85 -2.07
N SER A 118 -13.06 10.53 -2.23
CA SER A 118 -13.85 9.90 -3.30
C SER A 118 -15.31 9.72 -2.94
N VAL A 119 -15.62 9.57 -1.65
CA VAL A 119 -16.97 9.44 -1.12
C VAL A 119 -17.17 10.48 -0.01
N PRO A 120 -17.35 11.77 -0.37
CA PRO A 120 -17.47 12.86 0.60
C PRO A 120 -18.52 12.58 1.67
N GLY A 121 -18.24 12.99 2.90
CA GLY A 121 -19.11 12.76 4.05
C GLY A 121 -18.94 11.39 4.72
N ASN A 122 -17.98 10.56 4.29
CA ASN A 122 -17.56 9.36 4.99
C ASN A 122 -16.12 9.49 5.51
N ILE A 123 -15.81 8.76 6.58
CA ILE A 123 -14.46 8.62 7.11
C ILE A 123 -13.86 7.34 6.53
N LEU A 124 -12.71 7.45 5.90
CA LEU A 124 -11.94 6.31 5.43
C LEU A 124 -10.95 5.89 6.53
N LEU A 125 -11.02 4.62 6.92
CA LEU A 125 -10.06 3.99 7.80
C LEU A 125 -9.11 3.10 6.99
N SER A 126 -7.84 3.46 7.00
CA SER A 126 -6.78 2.78 6.25
C SER A 126 -5.78 2.15 7.22
N LEU A 127 -5.20 1.02 6.84
CA LEU A 127 -4.12 0.40 7.61
C LEU A 127 -2.77 0.82 7.03
N VAL A 128 -1.91 1.38 7.86
CA VAL A 128 -0.56 1.81 7.47
C VAL A 128 0.48 0.98 8.22
N HIS A 129 1.55 0.61 7.53
CA HIS A 129 2.73 -0.01 8.11
C HIS A 129 3.96 0.80 7.73
N LEU A 130 4.54 1.53 8.69
CA LEU A 130 5.78 2.29 8.53
C LEU A 130 6.96 1.46 9.03
N ARG A 131 7.98 1.30 8.20
CA ARG A 131 9.12 0.43 8.47
C ARG A 131 10.43 1.03 7.97
N GLU A 132 11.51 0.67 8.62
CA GLU A 132 12.85 0.99 8.14
C GLU A 132 13.37 -0.13 7.23
N GLU A 133 13.96 0.23 6.10
CA GLU A 133 14.67 -0.67 5.21
C GLU A 133 15.96 -0.01 4.73
N ARG A 134 17.11 -0.58 5.11
CA ARG A 134 18.45 -0.11 4.71
C ARG A 134 18.63 1.41 4.98
N GLY A 135 18.21 1.88 6.16
CA GLY A 135 18.30 3.28 6.57
C GLY A 135 17.29 4.22 5.91
N THR A 136 16.36 3.70 5.10
CA THR A 136 15.28 4.49 4.48
C THR A 136 13.94 4.08 5.10
N PHE A 137 13.08 5.05 5.38
CA PHE A 137 11.76 4.78 5.95
C PHE A 137 10.73 4.67 4.84
N LEU A 138 10.13 3.49 4.72
CA LEU A 138 9.13 3.16 3.72
C LEU A 138 7.84 2.81 4.42
N PHE A 139 6.72 3.05 3.75
CA PHE A 139 5.44 2.62 4.28
C PHE A 139 4.54 2.04 3.21
N GLU A 140 3.62 1.22 3.68
CA GLU A 140 2.53 0.69 2.87
C GLU A 140 1.22 1.10 3.53
N ARG A 141 0.27 1.58 2.71
CA ARG A 141 -1.09 1.92 3.15
C ARG A 141 -2.10 1.09 2.37
N GLN A 142 -3.05 0.50 3.08
CA GLN A 142 -4.06 -0.40 2.53
C GLN A 142 -5.45 0.12 2.85
N GLU A 143 -6.29 0.14 1.81
CA GLU A 143 -7.64 0.69 1.88
C GLU A 143 -8.63 -0.28 1.26
N ARG A 144 -9.88 -0.19 1.72
CA ARG A 144 -11.01 -0.90 1.14
C ARG A 144 -12.12 0.10 0.90
N GLN A 145 -12.45 0.31 -0.37
CA GLN A 145 -13.52 1.21 -0.78
C GLN A 145 -14.63 0.40 -1.46
N GLU A 146 -15.89 0.79 -1.23
CA GLU A 146 -17.02 0.29 -2.03
C GLU A 146 -16.93 0.92 -3.41
N ARG A 147 -17.17 0.14 -4.49
CA ARG A 147 -17.39 0.76 -5.80
C ARG A 147 -18.57 1.73 -5.68
N SER A 148 -18.37 2.95 -6.17
CA SER A 148 -19.42 3.96 -6.29
C SER A 148 -20.71 3.33 -6.82
N ALA A 149 -21.84 3.64 -6.18
CA ALA A 149 -23.18 3.13 -6.44
C ALA A 149 -23.78 3.62 -7.78
N SER A 150 -22.98 3.66 -8.86
CA SER A 150 -23.43 3.99 -10.22
C SER A 150 -23.79 2.75 -11.04
N SER A 151 -23.69 1.55 -10.47
CA SER A 151 -24.10 0.32 -11.14
C SER A 151 -25.07 -0.46 -10.24
N ASN A 152 -26.18 -0.92 -10.82
CA ASN A 152 -27.14 -1.87 -10.25
C ASN A 152 -26.50 -3.27 -10.06
N LEU A 153 -25.27 -3.33 -9.59
CA LEU A 153 -24.55 -4.56 -9.28
C LEU A 153 -24.69 -4.85 -7.77
N PRO A 154 -24.65 -6.13 -7.36
CA PRO A 154 -24.77 -6.50 -5.96
C PRO A 154 -23.72 -5.78 -5.10
N ALA A 155 -24.10 -5.44 -3.86
CA ALA A 155 -23.33 -4.67 -2.88
C ALA A 155 -22.04 -5.36 -2.33
N GLU A 156 -21.40 -6.21 -3.12
CA GLU A 156 -20.26 -7.05 -2.70
C GLU A 156 -18.95 -6.82 -3.49
N ASP A 157 -18.90 -5.86 -4.42
CA ASP A 157 -17.68 -5.54 -5.17
C ASP A 157 -16.84 -4.47 -4.44
N TRP A 158 -16.08 -4.92 -3.44
CA TRP A 158 -15.10 -4.08 -2.74
C TRP A 158 -13.81 -3.96 -3.56
N VAL A 159 -13.30 -2.74 -3.71
CA VAL A 159 -11.98 -2.49 -4.31
C VAL A 159 -10.96 -2.33 -3.20
N ARG A 160 -9.87 -3.10 -3.30
CA ARG A 160 -8.69 -2.92 -2.46
C ARG A 160 -7.74 -1.98 -3.16
N CYS A 161 -7.25 -0.98 -2.44
CA CYS A 161 -6.19 -0.10 -2.92
C CYS A 161 -4.95 -0.32 -2.06
N ARG A 162 -3.80 -0.43 -2.70
CA ARG A 162 -2.51 -0.62 -2.02
C ARG A 162 -1.58 0.51 -2.43
N TYR A 163 -1.11 1.28 -1.46
CA TYR A 163 -0.23 2.41 -1.68
C TYR A 163 1.17 2.11 -1.15
N LEU A 164 2.18 2.49 -1.92
CA LEU A 164 3.59 2.34 -1.55
C LEU A 164 4.23 3.72 -1.48
N GLY A 165 4.96 3.99 -0.40
CA GLY A 165 5.53 5.30 -0.17
C GLY A 165 6.80 5.33 0.65
N ALA A 166 7.37 6.52 0.72
CA ALA A 166 8.53 6.86 1.53
C ALA A 166 8.19 7.97 2.52
N ALA A 167 8.82 7.91 3.70
CA ALA A 167 8.68 8.88 4.76
C ALA A 167 10.02 9.57 5.04
N PHE A 168 9.98 10.88 5.26
CA PHE A 168 11.13 11.73 5.52
C PHE A 168 10.86 12.58 6.76
N HIS A 169 11.80 12.62 7.69
CA HIS A 169 11.73 13.48 8.87
C HIS A 169 12.63 14.69 8.64
N LEU A 170 12.01 15.82 8.30
CA LEU A 170 12.74 17.06 8.04
C LEU A 170 12.35 18.06 9.12
N GLN A 171 13.35 18.51 9.88
CA GLN A 171 13.18 19.38 11.03
C GLN A 171 12.17 18.81 12.04
N ASP A 172 10.97 19.37 12.10
CA ASP A 172 9.93 19.04 13.08
C ASP A 172 8.66 18.49 12.41
N ARG A 173 8.75 17.97 11.18
CA ARG A 173 7.62 17.38 10.45
C ARG A 173 8.00 16.06 9.77
N VAL A 174 7.02 15.16 9.71
CA VAL A 174 7.14 13.91 8.96
C VAL A 174 6.40 14.07 7.64
N PHE A 175 7.15 14.04 6.55
CA PHE A 175 6.63 14.13 5.18
C PHE A 175 6.53 12.72 4.60
N LEU A 176 5.37 12.38 4.06
CA LEU A 176 5.11 11.10 3.43
C LEU A 176 4.61 11.33 2.01
N ILE A 177 5.13 10.55 1.07
CA ILE A 177 4.65 10.53 -0.31
C ILE A 177 4.41 9.09 -0.71
N ASP A 178 3.23 8.81 -1.26
CA ASP A 178 2.87 7.48 -1.76
C ASP A 178 2.14 7.53 -3.09
N TYR A 179 2.10 6.40 -3.78
CA TYR A 179 1.29 6.20 -4.97
C TYR A 179 0.50 4.91 -4.88
N GLU A 180 -0.65 4.86 -5.55
CA GLU A 180 -1.49 3.66 -5.65
C GLU A 180 -0.83 2.66 -6.61
N SER A 181 -0.44 1.50 -6.10
CA SER A 181 0.46 0.56 -6.78
C SER A 181 -0.20 -0.35 -7.82
N LEU A 182 -1.53 -0.54 -7.77
CA LEU A 182 -2.23 -1.45 -8.69
C LEU A 182 -2.54 -0.79 -10.03
N THR A 183 -2.95 0.48 -10.00
CA THR A 183 -3.40 1.25 -11.17
C THR A 183 -2.47 2.41 -11.52
N LEU A 184 -1.63 2.87 -10.58
CA LEU A 184 -0.73 4.01 -10.76
C LEU A 184 -1.44 5.32 -11.10
N ASN A 185 -2.74 5.41 -10.80
CA ASN A 185 -3.55 6.56 -11.14
C ASN A 185 -3.41 7.71 -10.13
N GLU A 186 -2.90 7.45 -8.93
CA GLU A 186 -2.97 8.41 -7.83
C GLU A 186 -1.67 8.46 -7.06
N MET A 187 -1.33 9.68 -6.63
CA MET A 187 -0.26 9.99 -5.70
C MET A 187 -0.86 10.83 -4.57
N SER A 188 -0.42 10.59 -3.34
CA SER A 188 -0.83 11.40 -2.19
C SER A 188 0.39 11.86 -1.40
N GLN A 189 0.21 12.99 -0.71
CA GLN A 189 1.20 13.52 0.21
C GLN A 189 0.55 13.69 1.58
N THR A 190 1.21 13.21 2.61
CA THR A 190 0.78 13.39 3.99
C THR A 190 1.88 14.11 4.78
N ILE A 191 1.51 15.09 5.59
CA ILE A 191 2.42 15.79 6.50
C ILE A 191 1.89 15.61 7.91
N LEU A 192 2.66 14.93 8.75
CA LEU A 192 2.32 14.68 10.15
C LEU A 192 3.16 15.55 11.09
N ILE A 193 2.53 15.93 12.20
CA ILE A 193 3.16 16.56 13.35
C ILE A 193 3.69 15.43 14.26
N PRO A 194 5.01 15.29 14.42
CA PRO A 194 5.61 14.28 15.28
C PRO A 194 5.22 14.49 16.75
N SER A 195 4.93 13.40 17.46
CA SER A 195 4.74 13.44 18.91
C SER A 195 6.08 13.27 19.63
N TYR A 196 6.42 14.18 20.54
CA TYR A 196 7.63 14.10 21.39
C TYR A 196 7.37 13.48 22.77
N LYS A 197 6.17 12.94 22.99
CA LYS A 197 5.84 12.19 24.21
C LYS A 197 6.58 10.85 24.24
N SER A 198 6.78 10.31 25.44
CA SER A 198 7.44 9.01 25.66
C SER A 198 6.69 7.84 25.00
N ARG A 199 5.36 7.96 24.84
CA ARG A 199 4.53 7.02 24.11
C ARG A 199 3.86 7.71 22.93
N ILE A 200 3.94 7.07 21.77
CA ILE A 200 3.22 7.49 20.58
C ILE A 200 1.84 6.84 20.64
N THR A 201 0.80 7.68 20.71
CA THR A 201 -0.60 7.22 20.66
C THR A 201 -1.24 7.67 19.36
N ARG A 202 -1.12 8.97 19.04
CA ARG A 202 -1.65 9.55 17.83
C ARG A 202 -0.67 10.55 17.20
N LEU A 203 -0.70 10.63 15.88
CA LEU A 203 -0.08 11.68 15.08
C LEU A 203 -1.18 12.38 14.28
N ASN A 204 -1.09 13.70 14.16
CA ASN A 204 -2.08 14.51 13.43
C ASN A 204 -1.41 15.14 12.22
N GLY A 205 -2.19 15.44 11.19
CA GLY A 205 -1.64 16.09 10.03
C GLY A 205 -2.65 16.44 8.96
N ILE A 206 -2.12 16.69 7.77
CA ILE A 206 -2.90 16.92 6.55
C ILE A 206 -2.48 15.91 5.51
N LYS A 207 -3.47 15.41 4.77
CA LYS A 207 -3.28 14.59 3.57
C LYS A 207 -3.84 15.34 2.37
N THR A 208 -3.08 15.38 1.29
CA THR A 208 -3.47 15.90 -0.02
C THR A 208 -3.45 14.78 -1.04
N GLY A 209 -4.36 14.83 -1.99
CA GLY A 209 -4.50 13.81 -3.02
C GLY A 209 -5.56 14.21 -4.04
N VAL A 210 -6.00 13.23 -4.80
CA VAL A 210 -7.07 13.39 -5.78
C VAL A 210 -8.21 12.43 -5.44
N SER A 211 -9.45 12.85 -5.66
CA SER A 211 -10.58 11.92 -5.58
C SER A 211 -10.48 10.88 -6.71
N SER A 212 -10.80 9.62 -6.43
CA SER A 212 -10.83 8.55 -7.43
C SER A 212 -12.05 8.57 -8.37
N GLY A 213 -13.00 9.51 -8.18
CA GLY A 213 -14.15 9.70 -9.07
C GLY A 213 -13.81 10.44 -10.38
N ASP A 214 -14.75 10.45 -11.33
CA ASP A 214 -14.56 10.95 -12.71
C ASP A 214 -13.97 12.36 -12.82
N ARG A 215 -14.26 13.23 -11.85
CA ARG A 215 -13.76 14.61 -11.85
C ARG A 215 -12.31 14.74 -11.38
N ARG A 216 -11.74 13.70 -10.76
CA ARG A 216 -10.37 13.66 -10.22
C ARG A 216 -9.95 14.95 -9.51
N THR A 217 -10.88 15.51 -8.74
CA THR A 217 -10.70 16.82 -8.12
C THR A 217 -9.58 16.74 -7.08
N PRO A 218 -8.56 17.61 -7.15
CA PRO A 218 -7.57 17.73 -6.10
C PRO A 218 -8.23 18.16 -4.79
N ALA A 219 -7.86 17.52 -3.69
CA ALA A 219 -8.44 17.79 -2.38
C ALA A 219 -7.39 17.66 -1.27
N CYS A 220 -7.70 18.27 -0.13
CA CYS A 220 -6.95 18.13 1.11
C CYS A 220 -7.89 17.81 2.26
N THR A 221 -7.40 17.07 3.25
CA THR A 221 -8.17 16.66 4.42
C THR A 221 -7.26 16.55 5.64
N ARG A 222 -7.83 16.70 6.83
CA ARG A 222 -7.13 16.35 8.08
C ARG A 222 -7.01 14.84 8.17
N VAL A 223 -5.93 14.39 8.81
CA VAL A 223 -5.65 12.98 9.02
C VAL A 223 -5.22 12.73 10.46
N VAL A 224 -5.62 11.60 11.00
CA VAL A 224 -5.21 11.12 12.32
C VAL A 224 -4.63 9.73 12.16
N TRP A 225 -3.40 9.53 12.61
CA TRP A 225 -2.75 8.23 12.67
C TRP A 225 -2.75 7.74 14.11
N GLU A 226 -3.46 6.66 14.39
CA GLU A 226 -3.47 6.00 15.68
C GLU A 226 -2.49 4.82 15.68
N PHE A 227 -1.55 4.82 16.62
CA PHE A 227 -0.51 3.79 16.70
C PHE A 227 -1.07 2.51 17.32
N LEU A 228 -0.87 1.39 16.60
CA LEU A 228 -1.35 0.07 17.00
C LEU A 228 -0.25 -0.80 17.63
N GLY A 229 1.02 -0.40 17.47
CA GLY A 229 2.19 -1.17 17.89
C GLY A 229 3.03 -1.67 16.72
N GLU A 230 4.16 -2.29 17.04
CA GLU A 230 5.07 -2.90 16.04
C GLU A 230 4.50 -4.20 15.46
N GLU A 231 3.61 -4.86 16.21
CA GLU A 231 2.92 -6.08 15.78
C GLU A 231 1.41 -5.92 15.99
N ILE A 232 0.63 -6.50 15.09
CA ILE A 232 -0.83 -6.48 15.13
C ILE A 232 -1.42 -7.83 14.77
N ASN A 233 -2.64 -8.10 15.23
CA ASN A 233 -3.46 -9.13 14.62
C ASN A 233 -3.98 -8.62 13.27
N ARG A 234 -3.27 -9.00 12.19
CA ARG A 234 -3.57 -8.54 10.82
C ARG A 234 -5.03 -8.80 10.42
N VAL A 235 -5.57 -9.99 10.74
CA VAL A 235 -6.96 -10.34 10.38
C VAL A 235 -7.96 -9.40 11.05
N SER A 236 -7.77 -9.10 12.34
CA SER A 236 -8.62 -8.16 13.08
C SER A 236 -8.48 -6.74 12.55
N ALA A 237 -7.26 -6.29 12.26
CA ALA A 237 -7.02 -4.95 11.74
C ALA A 237 -7.65 -4.75 10.34
N TYR A 238 -7.44 -5.70 9.43
CA TYR A 238 -8.01 -5.64 8.08
C TYR A 238 -9.53 -5.63 8.04
N ARG A 239 -10.20 -6.28 9.01
CA ARG A 239 -11.66 -6.25 9.10
C ARG A 239 -12.22 -4.87 9.46
N GLN A 240 -11.39 -4.01 10.05
CA GLN A 240 -11.75 -2.62 10.38
C GLN A 240 -11.44 -1.67 9.22
N VAL A 241 -10.61 -2.03 8.26
CA VAL A 241 -10.30 -1.19 7.10
C VAL A 241 -11.53 -1.12 6.18
N MET A 242 -12.23 0.01 6.21
CA MET A 242 -13.44 0.28 5.43
C MET A 242 -13.83 1.77 5.50
N LEU A 243 -14.92 2.12 4.83
CA LEU A 243 -15.60 3.40 4.99
C LEU A 243 -16.54 3.36 6.19
N TYR A 244 -16.51 4.42 6.99
CA TYR A 244 -17.36 4.64 8.15
C TYR A 244 -18.21 5.88 7.93
N ARG A 245 -19.43 5.85 8.45
CA ARG A 245 -20.22 7.08 8.58
C ARG A 245 -19.60 7.95 9.68
N PRO A 246 -19.68 9.29 9.60
CA PRO A 246 -19.08 10.18 10.60
C PRO A 246 -19.63 9.97 12.03
N ASP A 247 -20.85 9.45 12.15
CA ASP A 247 -21.55 9.17 13.40
C ASP A 247 -21.33 7.74 13.92
N ASP A 248 -20.57 6.89 13.21
CA ASP A 248 -20.37 5.48 13.58
C ASP A 248 -19.72 5.35 14.97
N PRO A 249 -20.32 4.60 15.90
CA PRO A 249 -19.85 4.50 17.29
C PRO A 249 -18.45 3.88 17.43
N ARG A 250 -17.92 3.23 16.39
CA ARG A 250 -16.57 2.67 16.38
C ARG A 250 -15.49 3.74 16.19
N ILE A 251 -15.86 4.95 15.76
CA ILE A 251 -14.96 6.09 15.66
C ILE A 251 -15.06 6.90 16.95
N ASP A 252 -13.97 6.97 17.70
CA ASP A 252 -13.88 7.74 18.94
C ASP A 252 -14.09 9.25 18.70
N ASP A 253 -14.71 9.94 19.66
CA ASP A 253 -15.06 11.36 19.55
C ASP A 253 -13.84 12.27 19.37
N ASP A 254 -12.68 11.97 19.96
CA ASP A 254 -11.44 12.74 19.75
C ASP A 254 -10.95 12.63 18.30
N VAL A 255 -11.11 11.46 17.66
CA VAL A 255 -10.80 11.29 16.23
C VAL A 255 -11.76 12.14 15.39
N ARG A 256 -13.07 12.09 15.67
CA ARG A 256 -14.06 12.91 14.95
C ARG A 256 -13.77 14.40 15.08
N GLN A 257 -13.43 14.85 16.28
CA GLN A 257 -13.11 16.25 16.54
C GLN A 257 -11.86 16.71 15.78
N ARG A 258 -10.84 15.86 15.69
CA ARG A 258 -9.61 16.12 14.92
C ARG A 258 -9.86 16.15 13.41
N LEU A 259 -10.74 15.28 12.91
CA LEU A 259 -11.13 15.24 11.50
C LEU A 259 -12.11 16.33 11.11
N ALA A 260 -12.77 16.96 12.08
CA ALA A 260 -13.66 18.10 11.83
C ALA A 260 -12.88 19.21 11.11
N VAL A 261 -13.46 19.70 10.03
CA VAL A 261 -12.89 20.78 9.22
C VAL A 261 -13.02 22.08 10.02
N GLY A 262 -11.88 22.62 10.46
CA GLY A 262 -11.82 24.00 10.94
C GLY A 262 -11.97 24.99 9.77
N PRO A 263 -12.31 26.26 10.03
CA PRO A 263 -12.40 27.26 8.97
C PRO A 263 -11.04 27.42 8.28
N VAL A 264 -11.05 27.70 6.98
CA VAL A 264 -9.87 28.22 6.27
C VAL A 264 -9.54 29.57 6.88
N ARG A 265 -8.33 29.72 7.44
CA ARG A 265 -7.86 30.96 8.07
C ARG A 265 -6.82 31.59 7.17
N ASP A 266 -7.01 32.85 6.83
CA ASP A 266 -6.07 33.60 5.98
C ASP A 266 -5.75 32.91 4.63
N GLY A 267 -6.73 32.16 4.09
CA GLY A 267 -6.57 31.38 2.87
C GLY A 267 -5.84 30.05 3.04
N LEU A 268 -5.48 29.66 4.27
CA LEU A 268 -4.76 28.43 4.61
C LEU A 268 -5.69 27.39 5.25
N PHE A 269 -5.47 26.13 4.89
CA PHE A 269 -6.06 24.99 5.57
C PHE A 269 -5.02 24.33 6.47
N GLU A 270 -5.19 24.48 7.79
CA GLU A 270 -4.20 24.08 8.79
C GLU A 270 -4.70 22.92 9.68
N SER A 271 -3.76 22.03 10.04
CA SER A 271 -3.93 21.02 11.08
C SER A 271 -3.43 21.61 12.39
N SER A 272 -4.33 21.73 13.36
CA SER A 272 -4.04 22.13 14.74
C SER A 272 -3.48 20.99 15.58
#